data_AF-A0A2W5Q0Z0-F1
#
_entry.id   AF-A0A2W5Q0Z0-F1
#
_cell.length_a   1.000
_cell.length_b   1.000
_cell.length_c   1.000
_cell.angle_alpha   90.00
_cell.angle_beta   90.00
_cell.angle_gamma   90.00
#
_symmetry.space_group_name_H-M   'P 1'
#
loop_
_entity.id
_entity.type
_entity.pdbx_description
1 polymer ?
#
loop_
_entity_poly.entity_id
_entity_poly.type
_entity_poly.pdbx_seq_one_letter_code
_entity_poly.pdbx_strand_id
1 'polypeptide(L)'
;MTTFAPRLAATALLAALAFGAQAQTKEVTIAHQDMVVPWRYAQVTGEIEKSTGYKINFRKFAGGGDVIRAMASGQVQIGEAGSAPVASALSQGLPVELVWILDNINDAEAMVARNGSGVNSLADLKGKKIGVPFTSTTHFHTLVALEAAKVDPAQVKILNMRPPEIAAAWERGDIDATFVWDPVLSKVKASGKQIISSGQIAQQTGKATFDGIIANKAWAASNADFMVKFLSAIAKADASYTAGKAQWSVGSPQVKAVAQVTGATEADVPAAMALYRFVPPAEQASATWLGGGAKGGAAQSLAATAAFLKTQGTIGNVLPTRPRPWPRPDRPPRGRTHMQGLRIENVGVTYAGDNGQDVVALQKVDLDFAAGEFVVAVGASGCGKTTLLSSIAGFMSPSEGYIFVNGRQVDGPGADRGVVFQKHALMPWLNVIDNVAFGLKMRGVGKAERHAEAMKQVRAVGLERYATQAVYQLSG
;
A
#
# COMPACT_ATOMS: atom_id res chain seq x y z
N MET A 1 29.12 -57.52 -63.09
CA MET A 1 28.11 -58.38 -62.44
C MET A 1 28.20 -58.15 -60.93
N THR A 2 27.04 -57.94 -60.32
CA THR A 2 26.70 -58.10 -58.89
C THR A 2 27.39 -57.20 -57.83
N THR A 3 26.76 -56.05 -57.63
CA THR A 3 26.35 -55.42 -56.34
C THR A 3 26.63 -56.17 -55.03
N PHE A 4 27.14 -55.46 -54.00
CA PHE A 4 26.47 -55.26 -52.69
C PHE A 4 27.18 -54.16 -51.88
N ALA A 5 26.38 -53.23 -51.35
CA ALA A 5 26.74 -51.97 -50.68
C ALA A 5 27.15 -52.16 -49.19
N PRO A 6 27.83 -51.18 -48.56
CA PRO A 6 28.40 -51.31 -47.23
C PRO A 6 27.38 -50.99 -46.13
N ARG A 7 27.38 -51.77 -45.04
CA ARG A 7 26.66 -51.40 -43.80
C ARG A 7 27.58 -50.60 -42.89
N LEU A 8 27.40 -49.27 -42.89
CA LEU A 8 27.83 -48.40 -41.80
C LEU A 8 27.07 -48.79 -40.52
N ALA A 9 27.78 -49.26 -39.50
CA ALA A 9 27.27 -49.29 -38.14
C ALA A 9 27.49 -47.90 -37.51
N ALA A 10 26.51 -47.02 -37.67
CA ALA A 10 26.45 -45.78 -36.90
C ALA A 10 25.98 -46.11 -35.48
N THR A 11 26.91 -46.13 -34.53
CA THR A 11 26.57 -46.14 -33.10
C THR A 11 26.06 -44.76 -32.73
N ALA A 12 24.73 -44.59 -32.78
CA ALA A 12 24.08 -43.37 -32.32
C ALA A 12 24.23 -43.28 -30.79
N LEU A 13 25.14 -42.42 -30.33
CA LEU A 13 25.15 -41.94 -28.95
C LEU A 13 23.89 -41.09 -28.77
N LEU A 14 22.80 -41.67 -28.25
CA LEU A 14 21.71 -40.90 -27.68
C LEU A 14 22.24 -40.24 -26.39
N ALA A 15 22.84 -39.06 -26.53
CA ALA A 15 22.92 -38.12 -25.43
C ALA A 15 21.49 -37.64 -25.15
N ALA A 16 20.80 -38.33 -24.25
CA ALA A 16 19.59 -37.83 -23.63
C ALA A 16 19.96 -36.55 -22.87
N LEU A 17 19.82 -35.40 -23.54
CA LEU A 17 19.71 -34.11 -22.89
C LEU A 17 18.41 -34.13 -22.08
N ALA A 18 18.51 -34.68 -20.87
CA ALA A 18 17.55 -34.40 -19.81
C ALA A 18 17.64 -32.90 -19.53
N PHE A 19 16.86 -32.12 -20.29
CA PHE A 19 16.37 -30.84 -19.78
C PHE A 19 15.52 -31.18 -18.56
N GLY A 20 16.18 -31.33 -17.42
CA GLY A 20 15.52 -31.16 -16.14
C GLY A 20 14.90 -29.77 -16.22
N ALA A 21 13.58 -29.73 -16.37
CA ALA A 21 12.81 -28.53 -16.08
C ALA A 21 13.17 -28.18 -14.64
N GLN A 22 14.12 -27.27 -14.45
CA GLN A 22 14.26 -26.58 -13.17
C GLN A 22 12.93 -25.88 -12.99
N ALA A 23 12.05 -26.48 -12.20
CA ALA A 23 10.81 -25.86 -11.79
C ALA A 23 11.20 -24.53 -11.17
N GLN A 24 10.96 -23.44 -11.90
CA GLN A 24 11.23 -22.10 -11.42
C GLN A 24 10.44 -21.96 -10.12
N THR A 25 11.16 -21.86 -8.99
CA THR A 25 10.53 -21.76 -7.68
C THR A 25 9.62 -20.55 -7.70
N LYS A 26 8.31 -20.77 -7.52
CA LYS A 26 7.34 -19.68 -7.47
C LYS A 26 7.61 -18.89 -6.20
N GLU A 27 7.89 -17.60 -6.33
CA GLU A 27 8.17 -16.71 -5.21
C GLU A 27 7.11 -15.61 -5.11
N VAL A 28 6.81 -15.19 -3.89
CA VAL A 28 5.94 -14.06 -3.60
C VAL A 28 6.50 -13.27 -2.43
N THR A 29 6.40 -11.94 -2.49
CA THR A 29 6.79 -11.06 -1.39
C THR A 29 5.55 -10.56 -0.67
N ILE A 30 5.50 -10.81 0.65
CA ILE A 30 4.44 -10.39 1.54
C ILE A 30 5.01 -9.35 2.50
N ALA A 31 4.51 -8.12 2.41
CA ALA A 31 4.81 -7.06 3.35
C ALA A 31 3.93 -7.21 4.59
N HIS A 32 4.54 -7.17 5.77
CA HIS A 32 3.86 -7.30 7.04
C HIS A 32 4.33 -6.24 8.04
N GLN A 33 3.59 -6.07 9.12
CA GLN A 33 3.92 -5.15 10.20
C GLN A 33 4.20 -5.91 11.51
N ASP A 34 4.29 -5.19 12.62
CA ASP A 34 4.40 -5.72 13.99
C ASP A 34 3.03 -6.02 14.63
N MET A 35 1.98 -6.17 13.83
CA MET A 35 0.63 -6.53 14.29
C MET A 35 0.65 -7.87 15.04
N VAL A 36 0.00 -7.88 16.21
CA VAL A 36 -0.09 -9.01 17.13
C VAL A 36 -1.30 -9.87 16.75
N VAL A 37 -1.12 -10.73 15.74
CA VAL A 37 -2.20 -11.49 15.09
C VAL A 37 -1.90 -13.00 15.06
N PRO A 38 -2.92 -13.89 15.07
CA PRO A 38 -2.72 -15.34 15.15
C PRO A 38 -1.87 -15.92 14.03
N TRP A 39 -2.00 -15.40 12.81
CA TRP A 39 -1.36 -15.98 11.63
C TRP A 39 0.18 -15.87 11.62
N ARG A 40 0.79 -15.13 12.56
CA ARG A 40 2.26 -15.17 12.78
C ARG A 40 2.78 -16.57 13.04
N TYR A 41 1.95 -17.44 13.63
CA TYR A 41 2.30 -18.85 13.79
C TYR A 41 2.46 -19.56 12.43
N ALA A 42 1.56 -19.33 11.48
CA ALA A 42 1.66 -19.87 10.11
C ALA A 42 2.86 -19.29 9.35
N GLN A 43 3.20 -18.02 9.59
CA GLN A 43 4.37 -17.34 9.05
C GLN A 43 5.69 -17.99 9.53
N VAL A 44 5.83 -18.27 10.83
CA VAL A 44 7.07 -18.82 11.40
C VAL A 44 7.24 -20.32 11.12
N THR A 45 6.14 -21.08 11.10
CA THR A 45 6.19 -22.54 10.91
C THR A 45 6.32 -22.99 9.44
N GLY A 46 6.26 -22.03 8.52
CA GLY A 46 6.26 -22.28 7.08
C GLY A 46 5.00 -22.98 6.57
N GLU A 47 3.87 -22.85 7.28
CA GLU A 47 2.60 -23.49 6.88
C GLU A 47 2.09 -22.93 5.55
N ILE A 48 2.33 -21.65 5.28
CA ILE A 48 1.95 -21.00 4.03
C ILE A 48 2.78 -21.56 2.87
N GLU A 49 4.10 -21.66 3.02
CA GLU A 49 5.01 -22.27 2.05
C GLU A 49 4.59 -23.71 1.74
N LYS A 50 4.34 -24.51 2.79
CA LYS A 50 3.95 -25.92 2.67
C LYS A 50 2.63 -26.09 1.92
N SER A 51 1.63 -25.25 2.21
CA SER A 51 0.30 -25.35 1.58
C SER A 51 0.27 -24.81 0.16
N THR A 52 1.02 -23.75 -0.12
CA THR A 52 1.00 -23.06 -1.42
C THR A 52 2.03 -23.61 -2.42
N GLY A 53 3.12 -24.20 -1.94
CA GLY A 53 4.28 -24.56 -2.76
C GLY A 53 5.11 -23.36 -3.22
N TYR A 54 4.83 -22.16 -2.70
CA TYR A 54 5.61 -20.96 -2.97
C TYR A 54 6.70 -20.78 -1.92
N LYS A 55 7.80 -20.18 -2.33
CA LYS A 55 8.74 -19.55 -1.39
C LYS A 55 8.20 -18.16 -1.05
N ILE A 56 7.96 -17.90 0.23
CA ILE A 56 7.46 -16.61 0.69
C ILE A 56 8.63 -15.74 1.17
N ASN A 57 8.72 -14.53 0.64
CA ASN A 57 9.66 -13.51 1.06
C ASN A 57 8.92 -12.51 1.98
N PHE A 58 8.87 -12.81 3.28
CA PHE A 58 8.29 -11.90 4.26
C PHE A 58 9.17 -10.66 4.47
N ARG A 59 8.58 -9.47 4.41
CA ARG A 59 9.27 -8.20 4.66
C ARG A 59 8.53 -7.37 5.70
N LYS A 60 9.17 -7.10 6.83
CA LYS A 60 8.61 -6.25 7.89
C LYS A 60 8.76 -4.77 7.53
N PHE A 61 7.70 -4.00 7.75
CA PHE A 61 7.67 -2.54 7.60
C PHE A 61 7.20 -1.88 8.90
N ALA A 62 7.53 -0.60 9.07
CA ALA A 62 7.23 0.15 10.29
C ALA A 62 5.79 0.70 10.35
N GLY A 63 5.06 0.69 9.24
CA GLY A 63 3.70 1.21 9.18
C GLY A 63 3.02 0.93 7.84
N GLY A 64 1.68 1.01 7.82
CA GLY A 64 0.89 0.74 6.61
C GLY A 64 1.27 1.65 5.44
N GLY A 65 1.63 2.92 5.68
CA GLY A 65 2.10 3.82 4.62
C GLY A 65 3.39 3.35 3.92
N ASP A 66 4.30 2.70 4.65
CA ASP A 66 5.49 2.08 4.06
C ASP A 66 5.13 0.84 3.22
N VAL A 67 4.19 0.03 3.70
CA VAL A 67 3.64 -1.11 2.96
C VAL A 67 3.03 -0.65 1.63
N ILE A 68 2.22 0.41 1.64
CA ILE A 68 1.63 0.98 0.42
C ILE A 68 2.72 1.43 -0.56
N ARG A 69 3.75 2.14 -0.10
CA ARG A 69 4.88 2.56 -0.95
C ARG A 69 5.62 1.35 -1.54
N ALA A 70 5.81 0.30 -0.75
CA ALA A 70 6.47 -0.91 -1.21
C ALA A 70 5.64 -1.65 -2.26
N MET A 71 4.31 -1.72 -2.10
CA MET A 71 3.41 -2.28 -3.10
C MET A 71 3.35 -1.44 -4.37
N ALA A 72 3.41 -0.11 -4.25
CA ALA A 72 3.50 0.79 -5.39
C ALA A 72 4.75 0.58 -6.25
N SER A 73 5.82 0.04 -5.68
CA SER A 73 7.03 -0.33 -6.43
C SER A 73 6.87 -1.58 -7.33
N GLY A 74 5.79 -2.35 -7.15
CA GLY A 74 5.55 -3.62 -7.84
C GLY A 74 6.32 -4.83 -7.28
N GLN A 75 7.25 -4.62 -6.34
CA GLN A 75 8.05 -5.71 -5.74
C GLN A 75 7.31 -6.48 -4.65
N VAL A 76 6.27 -5.90 -4.06
CA VAL A 76 5.43 -6.51 -3.02
C VAL A 76 4.06 -6.80 -3.62
N GLN A 77 3.65 -8.06 -3.59
CA GLN A 77 2.38 -8.49 -4.19
C GLN A 77 1.24 -8.47 -3.17
N ILE A 78 1.54 -8.70 -1.90
CA ILE A 78 0.57 -8.72 -0.80
C ILE A 78 1.11 -7.89 0.36
N GLY A 79 0.25 -7.10 1.01
CA GLY A 79 0.62 -6.27 2.13
C GLY A 79 -0.41 -6.30 3.24
N GLU A 80 0.05 -6.20 4.49
CA GLU A 80 -0.79 -5.87 5.64
C GLU A 80 -0.83 -4.35 5.86
N ALA A 81 -2.01 -3.77 5.94
CA ALA A 81 -2.15 -2.35 6.23
C ALA A 81 -3.47 -2.03 6.95
N GLY A 82 -3.42 -1.03 7.81
CA GLY A 82 -4.63 -0.43 8.39
C GLY A 82 -5.52 0.20 7.33
N SER A 83 -6.81 0.19 7.61
CA SER A 83 -7.87 0.74 6.75
C SER A 83 -7.59 2.16 6.24
N ALA A 84 -6.94 3.04 7.03
CA ALA A 84 -6.58 4.38 6.57
C ALA A 84 -5.50 4.41 5.46
N PRO A 85 -4.33 3.77 5.62
CA PRO A 85 -3.40 3.55 4.52
C PRO A 85 -4.03 2.83 3.31
N VAL A 86 -4.92 1.85 3.53
CA VAL A 86 -5.64 1.17 2.43
C VAL A 86 -6.53 2.15 1.66
N ALA A 87 -7.32 2.96 2.36
CA ALA A 87 -8.18 3.97 1.75
C ALA A 87 -7.36 5.00 0.95
N SER A 88 -6.19 5.39 1.47
CA SER A 88 -5.26 6.29 0.79
C SER A 88 -4.68 5.65 -0.48
N ALA A 89 -4.23 4.40 -0.41
CA ALA A 89 -3.69 3.67 -1.56
C ALA A 89 -4.70 3.51 -2.69
N LEU A 90 -5.92 3.10 -2.33
CA LEU A 90 -7.04 3.01 -3.26
C LEU A 90 -7.29 4.39 -3.87
N SER A 91 -7.48 5.43 -3.06
CA SER A 91 -7.78 6.79 -3.53
C SER A 91 -6.73 7.38 -4.48
N GLN A 92 -5.47 6.94 -4.37
CA GLN A 92 -4.36 7.31 -5.26
C GLN A 92 -4.32 6.51 -6.57
N GLY A 93 -5.28 5.60 -6.79
CA GLY A 93 -5.38 4.79 -8.01
C GLY A 93 -4.40 3.61 -8.04
N LEU A 94 -3.84 3.22 -6.90
CA LEU A 94 -2.94 2.07 -6.86
C LEU A 94 -3.71 0.78 -7.24
N PRO A 95 -3.15 -0.10 -8.10
CA PRO A 95 -3.86 -1.30 -8.58
C PRO A 95 -3.87 -2.41 -7.53
N VAL A 96 -4.42 -2.12 -6.35
CA VAL A 96 -4.57 -3.03 -5.22
C VAL A 96 -6.05 -3.22 -4.87
N GLU A 97 -6.33 -4.31 -4.17
CA GLU A 97 -7.66 -4.60 -3.62
C GLU A 97 -7.53 -5.14 -2.20
N LEU A 98 -8.49 -4.80 -1.33
CA LEU A 98 -8.63 -5.38 0.00
C LEU A 98 -9.27 -6.76 -0.16
N VAL A 99 -8.54 -7.81 0.24
CA VAL A 99 -8.95 -9.22 0.04
C VAL A 99 -9.35 -9.92 1.33
N TRP A 100 -8.98 -9.38 2.49
CA TRP A 100 -9.29 -9.97 3.79
C TRP A 100 -9.27 -8.91 4.88
N ILE A 101 -10.23 -8.96 5.80
CA ILE A 101 -10.16 -8.22 7.06
C ILE A 101 -9.30 -9.04 8.02
N LEU A 102 -8.08 -8.57 8.28
CA LEU A 102 -7.14 -9.27 9.16
C LEU A 102 -7.68 -9.31 10.59
N ASP A 103 -8.17 -8.16 11.04
CA ASP A 103 -8.84 -8.00 12.32
C ASP A 103 -9.70 -6.73 12.31
N ASN A 104 -10.72 -6.73 13.15
CA ASN A 104 -11.32 -5.50 13.64
C ASN A 104 -10.50 -5.04 14.86
N ILE A 105 -9.82 -3.91 14.70
CA ILE A 105 -8.88 -3.34 15.67
C ILE A 105 -9.54 -3.18 17.05
N ASN A 106 -10.83 -2.80 17.07
CA ASN A 106 -11.64 -2.75 18.28
C ASN A 106 -10.94 -2.04 19.46
N ASP A 107 -10.53 -2.77 20.51
CA ASP A 107 -9.95 -2.17 21.72
C ASP A 107 -8.42 -2.06 21.70
N ALA A 108 -7.78 -2.50 20.60
CA ALA A 108 -6.33 -2.46 20.42
C ALA A 108 -5.80 -1.05 20.14
N GLU A 109 -6.70 -0.13 19.84
CA GLU A 109 -6.45 1.29 19.72
C GLU A 109 -7.37 2.04 20.67
N ALA A 110 -6.82 2.98 21.42
CA ALA A 110 -7.64 3.84 22.26
C ALA A 110 -7.04 5.23 22.44
N MET A 111 -7.94 6.19 22.67
CA MET A 111 -7.58 7.51 23.16
C MET A 111 -7.37 7.46 24.67
N VAL A 112 -6.21 7.92 25.12
CA VAL A 112 -5.82 7.99 26.53
C VAL A 112 -5.45 9.42 26.87
N ALA A 113 -6.06 9.95 27.94
CA ALA A 113 -5.76 11.25 28.53
C ALA A 113 -4.72 11.10 29.64
N ARG A 114 -3.71 11.96 29.68
CA ARG A 114 -2.67 11.91 30.71
C ARG A 114 -3.25 12.31 32.06
N ASN A 115 -2.85 11.62 33.13
CA ASN A 115 -3.26 12.01 34.48
C ASN A 115 -2.79 13.45 34.77
N GLY A 116 -3.70 14.28 35.31
CA GLY A 116 -3.43 15.70 35.56
C GLY A 116 -3.58 16.62 34.34
N SER A 117 -3.92 16.11 33.15
CA SER A 117 -4.23 16.94 31.96
C SER A 117 -5.56 17.71 32.08
N GLY A 118 -6.44 17.29 32.99
CA GLY A 118 -7.81 17.81 33.11
C GLY A 118 -8.80 17.26 32.08
N VAL A 119 -8.38 16.32 31.23
CA VAL A 119 -9.25 15.69 30.21
C VAL A 119 -9.96 14.48 30.80
N ASN A 120 -11.29 14.53 30.88
CA ASN A 120 -12.13 13.44 31.39
C ASN A 120 -13.11 12.90 30.35
N SER A 121 -13.36 13.67 29.30
CA SER A 121 -14.26 13.38 28.18
C SER A 121 -13.71 13.96 26.88
N LEU A 122 -14.30 13.59 25.74
CA LEU A 122 -13.93 14.16 24.43
C LEU A 122 -14.14 15.69 24.38
N ALA A 123 -15.12 16.22 25.11
CA ALA A 123 -15.38 17.67 25.16
C ALA A 123 -14.24 18.47 25.79
N ASP A 124 -13.48 17.85 26.70
CA ASP A 124 -12.37 18.50 27.41
C ASP A 124 -11.09 18.63 26.56
N LEU A 125 -11.09 18.09 25.33
CA LEU A 125 -9.96 18.17 24.40
C LEU A 125 -9.78 19.57 23.79
N LYS A 126 -10.76 20.48 23.95
CA LYS A 126 -10.64 21.87 23.51
C LYS A 126 -9.45 22.56 24.16
N GLY A 127 -8.55 23.11 23.34
CA GLY A 127 -7.30 23.74 23.74
C GLY A 127 -6.18 22.78 24.12
N LYS A 128 -6.40 21.46 24.06
CA LYS A 128 -5.43 20.44 24.46
C LYS A 128 -4.53 19.99 23.32
N LYS A 129 -3.37 19.45 23.67
CA LYS A 129 -2.41 18.83 22.74
C LYS A 129 -2.63 17.33 22.67
N ILE A 130 -2.87 16.82 21.47
CA ILE A 130 -3.04 15.38 21.23
C ILE A 130 -1.94 14.90 20.28
N GLY A 131 -1.13 13.92 20.72
CA GLY A 131 -0.19 13.24 19.83
C GLY A 131 -0.85 12.10 19.08
N VAL A 132 -0.79 12.09 17.75
CA VAL A 132 -1.32 10.99 16.91
C VAL A 132 -0.43 10.78 15.68
N PRO A 133 -0.23 9.53 15.21
CA PRO A 133 0.47 9.29 13.95
C PRO A 133 -0.44 9.69 12.79
N PHE A 134 -0.06 10.69 11.98
CA PHE A 134 -0.93 11.11 10.89
C PHE A 134 -1.12 10.01 9.86
N THR A 135 -2.27 10.04 9.19
CA THR A 135 -2.69 9.04 8.19
C THR A 135 -2.85 7.62 8.73
N SER A 136 -2.87 7.44 10.04
CA SER A 136 -3.22 6.18 10.70
C SER A 136 -4.73 6.04 10.91
N THR A 137 -5.13 4.82 11.29
CA THR A 137 -6.43 4.47 11.87
C THR A 137 -6.76 5.31 13.11
N THR A 138 -5.80 5.51 14.02
CA THR A 138 -6.01 6.36 15.20
C THR A 138 -6.17 7.85 14.87
N HIS A 139 -5.54 8.34 13.81
CA HIS A 139 -5.76 9.71 13.34
C HIS A 139 -7.17 9.89 12.79
N PHE A 140 -7.66 8.94 11.98
CA PHE A 140 -9.04 8.91 11.51
C PHE A 140 -10.02 8.89 12.69
N HIS A 141 -9.85 7.96 13.62
CA HIS A 141 -10.74 7.82 14.77
C HIS A 141 -10.66 8.97 15.77
N THR A 142 -9.51 9.63 15.91
CA THR A 142 -9.41 10.88 16.69
C THR A 142 -10.41 11.90 16.17
N LEU A 143 -10.45 12.10 14.86
CA LEU A 143 -11.30 13.13 14.27
C LEU A 143 -12.76 12.70 14.16
N VAL A 144 -13.05 11.41 13.94
CA VAL A 144 -14.43 10.87 14.07
C VAL A 144 -14.95 11.04 15.49
N ALA A 145 -14.12 10.80 16.51
CA ALA A 145 -14.52 11.00 17.90
C ALA A 145 -14.79 12.47 18.22
N LEU A 146 -13.96 13.40 17.71
CA LEU A 146 -14.18 14.84 17.85
C LEU A 146 -15.48 15.28 17.16
N GLU A 147 -15.74 14.80 15.94
CA GLU A 147 -16.98 15.06 15.20
C GLU A 147 -18.20 14.57 15.99
N ALA A 148 -18.19 13.33 16.48
CA ALA A 148 -19.27 12.74 17.27
C ALA A 148 -19.52 13.52 18.58
N ALA A 149 -18.45 14.04 19.20
CA ALA A 149 -18.52 14.87 20.39
C ALA A 149 -18.85 16.35 20.11
N LYS A 150 -19.05 16.74 18.84
CA LYS A 150 -19.27 18.13 18.41
C LYS A 150 -18.14 19.07 18.85
N VAL A 151 -16.90 18.57 18.84
CA VAL A 151 -15.69 19.35 19.10
C VAL A 151 -15.05 19.70 17.77
N ASP A 152 -14.87 20.98 17.51
CA ASP A 152 -14.17 21.45 16.32
C ASP A 152 -12.69 21.04 16.39
N PRO A 153 -12.17 20.25 15.43
CA PRO A 153 -10.76 19.89 15.38
C PRO A 153 -9.80 21.08 15.40
N ALA A 154 -10.19 22.24 14.86
CA ALA A 154 -9.36 23.45 14.88
C ALA A 154 -9.15 24.00 16.31
N GLN A 155 -10.02 23.61 17.26
CA GLN A 155 -9.88 23.95 18.67
C GLN A 155 -8.97 22.98 19.42
N VAL A 156 -8.44 21.94 18.76
CA VAL A 156 -7.57 20.92 19.36
C VAL A 156 -6.21 20.97 18.69
N LYS A 157 -5.12 21.00 19.45
CA LYS A 157 -3.76 20.99 18.90
C LYS A 157 -3.33 19.55 18.62
N ILE A 158 -3.74 19.03 17.47
CA ILE A 158 -3.38 17.68 17.01
C ILE A 158 -1.97 17.70 16.40
N LEU A 159 -1.06 16.91 16.96
CA LEU A 159 0.35 16.87 16.62
C LEU A 159 0.68 15.55 15.92
N ASN A 160 1.31 15.64 14.75
CA ASN A 160 1.81 14.48 14.05
C ASN A 160 3.02 13.90 14.79
N MET A 161 2.85 12.72 15.37
CA MET A 161 3.89 12.03 16.13
C MET A 161 3.83 10.53 15.85
N ARG A 162 4.96 9.92 15.51
CA ARG A 162 5.10 8.46 15.43
C ARG A 162 5.05 7.85 16.83
N PRO A 163 4.73 6.55 17.00
CA PRO A 163 4.59 5.94 18.32
C PRO A 163 5.79 6.16 19.27
N PRO A 164 7.06 6.05 18.84
CA PRO A 164 8.20 6.35 19.73
C PRO A 164 8.25 7.82 20.19
N GLU A 165 7.85 8.75 19.31
CA GLU A 165 7.80 10.19 19.61
C GLU A 165 6.67 10.49 20.60
N ILE A 166 5.51 9.83 20.46
CA ILE A 166 4.39 9.90 21.41
C ILE A 166 4.85 9.43 22.79
N ALA A 167 5.52 8.28 22.88
CA ALA A 167 5.98 7.73 24.15
C ALA A 167 6.91 8.71 24.90
N ALA A 168 7.85 9.34 24.17
CA ALA A 168 8.76 10.32 24.76
C ALA A 168 8.05 11.63 25.15
N ALA A 169 7.15 12.13 24.31
CA ALA A 169 6.36 13.34 24.59
C ALA A 169 5.43 13.14 25.80
N TRP A 170 4.86 11.94 25.95
CA TRP A 170 4.01 11.58 27.08
C TRP A 170 4.77 11.61 28.41
N GLU A 171 5.96 11.01 28.47
CA GLU A 171 6.82 11.00 29.67
C GLU A 171 7.23 12.42 30.10
N ARG A 172 7.48 13.31 29.14
CA ARG A 172 7.80 14.72 29.43
C ARG A 172 6.58 15.57 29.78
N GLY A 173 5.36 15.06 29.56
CA GLY A 173 4.12 15.81 29.74
C GLY A 173 3.86 16.87 28.65
N ASP A 174 4.49 16.73 27.48
CA ASP A 174 4.36 17.67 26.34
C ASP A 174 2.98 17.60 25.66
N ILE A 175 2.28 16.48 25.86
CA ILE A 175 0.94 16.20 25.34
C ILE A 175 -0.05 15.88 26.47
N ASP A 176 -1.32 16.23 26.24
CA ASP A 176 -2.42 16.05 27.19
C ASP A 176 -3.16 14.72 26.97
N ALA A 177 -3.21 14.26 25.71
CA ALA A 177 -3.81 13.00 25.32
C ALA A 177 -3.07 12.39 24.12
N THR A 178 -3.34 11.12 23.84
CA THR A 178 -2.87 10.42 22.64
C THR A 178 -3.92 9.41 22.18
N PHE A 179 -3.98 9.13 20.88
CA PHE A 179 -4.71 7.98 20.33
C PHE A 179 -3.72 7.08 19.60
N VAL A 180 -3.45 5.90 20.19
CA VAL A 180 -2.34 5.04 19.77
C VAL A 180 -2.66 3.57 20.03
N TRP A 181 -1.81 2.69 19.50
CA TRP A 181 -1.82 1.23 19.69
C TRP A 181 -0.58 0.77 20.48
N ASP A 182 -0.52 -0.52 20.80
CA ASP A 182 0.62 -1.14 21.47
C ASP A 182 1.91 -1.14 20.62
N PRO A 183 3.10 -1.06 21.24
CA PRO A 183 3.34 -1.15 22.69
C PRO A 183 3.15 0.18 23.45
N VAL A 184 2.90 1.28 22.75
CA VAL A 184 2.78 2.60 23.38
C VAL A 184 1.49 2.71 24.19
N LEU A 185 0.40 2.07 23.72
CA LEU A 185 -0.89 2.09 24.39
C LEU A 185 -0.82 1.57 25.83
N SER A 186 -0.22 0.41 26.05
CA SER A 186 -0.02 -0.15 27.39
C SER A 186 0.78 0.79 28.30
N LYS A 187 1.83 1.43 27.76
CA LYS A 187 2.64 2.39 28.50
C LYS A 187 1.85 3.63 28.92
N VAL A 188 1.05 4.21 28.03
CA VAL A 188 0.28 5.42 28.35
C VAL A 188 -0.91 5.14 29.26
N LYS A 189 -1.52 3.94 29.18
CA LYS A 189 -2.57 3.49 30.11
C LYS A 189 -2.07 3.39 31.56
N ALA A 190 -0.78 3.10 31.78
CA ALA A 190 -0.21 3.04 33.13
C ALA A 190 -0.22 4.40 33.87
N SER A 191 -0.25 5.51 33.14
CA SER A 191 -0.21 6.88 33.69
C SER A 191 -1.30 7.80 33.12
N GLY A 192 -2.37 7.20 32.60
CA GLY A 192 -3.46 7.90 31.95
C GLY A 192 -4.78 7.18 32.05
N LYS A 193 -5.85 7.88 31.66
CA LYS A 193 -7.23 7.39 31.65
C LYS A 193 -7.66 7.15 30.21
N GLN A 194 -8.12 5.95 29.89
CA GLN A 194 -8.76 5.67 28.60
C GLN A 194 -10.08 6.47 28.50
N ILE A 195 -10.22 7.24 27.43
CA ILE A 195 -11.39 8.07 27.13
C ILE A 195 -12.37 7.31 26.25
N ILE A 196 -11.87 6.72 25.16
CA ILE A 196 -12.66 5.97 24.19
C ILE A 196 -11.76 5.00 23.40
N SER A 197 -12.27 3.83 23.01
CA SER A 197 -11.58 2.90 22.10
C SER A 197 -12.08 3.02 20.65
N SER A 198 -11.29 2.51 19.70
CA SER A 198 -11.71 2.39 18.30
C SER A 198 -13.00 1.55 18.16
N GLY A 199 -13.17 0.53 18.98
CA GLY A 199 -14.38 -0.30 19.06
C GLY A 199 -15.62 0.48 19.47
N GLN A 200 -15.51 1.31 20.50
CA GLN A 200 -16.60 2.17 20.95
C GLN A 200 -16.99 3.20 19.87
N ILE A 201 -16.02 3.79 19.18
CA ILE A 201 -16.27 4.72 18.08
C ILE A 201 -16.99 4.02 16.93
N ALA A 202 -16.55 2.82 16.57
CA ALA A 202 -17.16 2.03 15.50
C ALA A 202 -18.64 1.69 15.82
N GLN A 203 -18.93 1.30 17.07
CA GLN A 203 -20.30 1.02 17.51
C GLN A 203 -21.20 2.27 17.48
N GLN A 204 -20.65 3.44 17.83
CA GLN A 204 -21.41 4.69 17.88
C GLN A 204 -21.64 5.31 16.50
N THR A 205 -20.71 5.13 15.57
CA THR A 205 -20.69 5.88 14.30
C THR A 205 -20.86 5.01 13.06
N GLY A 206 -20.73 3.69 13.18
CA GLY A 206 -20.67 2.76 12.06
C GLY A 206 -19.38 2.86 11.23
N LYS A 207 -18.45 3.75 11.60
CA LYS A 207 -17.15 3.94 10.93
C LYS A 207 -16.12 3.06 11.64
N ALA A 208 -15.92 1.83 11.16
CA ALA A 208 -14.98 0.91 11.78
C ALA A 208 -13.55 1.12 11.25
N THR A 209 -12.55 0.95 12.11
CA THR A 209 -11.16 0.74 11.69
C THR A 209 -10.82 -0.74 11.79
N PHE A 210 -10.12 -1.21 10.78
CA PHE A 210 -9.63 -2.58 10.70
C PHE A 210 -8.23 -2.60 10.10
N ASP A 211 -7.51 -3.68 10.36
CA ASP A 211 -6.34 -4.06 9.58
C ASP A 211 -6.75 -5.04 8.48
N GLY A 212 -6.09 -4.95 7.33
CA GLY A 212 -6.48 -5.68 6.14
C GLY A 212 -5.29 -6.26 5.39
N ILE A 213 -5.54 -7.39 4.73
CA ILE A 213 -4.67 -7.89 3.67
C ILE A 213 -5.10 -7.23 2.37
N ILE A 214 -4.16 -6.52 1.76
CA ILE A 214 -4.29 -5.97 0.41
C ILE A 214 -3.42 -6.74 -0.56
N ALA A 215 -3.89 -6.92 -1.79
CA ALA A 215 -3.15 -7.61 -2.83
C ALA A 215 -3.10 -6.77 -4.11
N ASN A 216 -2.03 -6.90 -4.88
CA ASN A 216 -1.99 -6.39 -6.26
C ASN A 216 -3.05 -7.11 -7.09
N LYS A 217 -3.96 -6.36 -7.71
CA LYS A 217 -5.14 -6.90 -8.38
C LYS A 217 -4.82 -7.87 -9.52
N ALA A 218 -3.89 -7.49 -10.39
CA ALA A 218 -3.51 -8.32 -11.53
C ALA A 218 -2.82 -9.61 -11.05
N TRP A 219 -1.92 -9.48 -10.09
CA TRP A 219 -1.21 -10.63 -9.52
C TRP A 219 -2.16 -11.59 -8.79
N ALA A 220 -3.07 -11.08 -7.96
CA ALA A 220 -4.04 -11.89 -7.23
C ALA A 220 -4.95 -12.66 -8.18
N ALA A 221 -5.45 -12.01 -9.24
CA ALA A 221 -6.25 -12.64 -10.29
C ALA A 221 -5.50 -13.78 -11.01
N SER A 222 -4.21 -13.60 -11.31
CA SER A 222 -3.38 -14.66 -11.92
C SER A 222 -2.95 -15.76 -10.94
N ASN A 223 -3.14 -15.57 -9.63
CA ASN A 223 -2.66 -16.48 -8.58
C ASN A 223 -3.77 -16.84 -7.59
N ALA A 224 -4.99 -17.07 -8.08
CA ALA A 224 -6.17 -17.32 -7.25
C ALA A 224 -6.01 -18.52 -6.30
N ASP A 225 -5.42 -19.64 -6.75
CA ASP A 225 -5.16 -20.82 -5.90
C ASP A 225 -4.22 -20.50 -4.73
N PHE A 226 -3.17 -19.70 -4.99
CA PHE A 226 -2.29 -19.21 -3.92
C PHE A 226 -3.09 -18.37 -2.92
N MET A 227 -3.92 -17.44 -3.39
CA MET A 227 -4.69 -16.56 -2.53
C MET A 227 -5.66 -17.33 -1.64
N VAL A 228 -6.38 -18.32 -2.19
CA VAL A 228 -7.31 -19.16 -1.41
C VAL A 228 -6.55 -19.89 -0.30
N LYS A 229 -5.40 -20.50 -0.61
CA LYS A 229 -4.59 -21.23 0.38
C LYS A 229 -4.01 -20.32 1.45
N PHE A 230 -3.49 -19.16 1.05
CA PHE A 230 -2.95 -18.15 1.96
C PHE A 230 -4.03 -17.62 2.92
N LEU A 231 -5.19 -17.20 2.40
CA LEU A 231 -6.29 -16.72 3.22
C LEU A 231 -6.88 -17.84 4.11
N SER A 232 -6.90 -19.09 3.62
CA SER A 232 -7.31 -20.24 4.43
C SER A 232 -6.36 -20.49 5.61
N ALA A 233 -5.06 -20.28 5.43
CA ALA A 233 -4.07 -20.40 6.51
C ALA A 233 -4.29 -19.32 7.59
N ILE A 234 -4.59 -18.08 7.18
CA ILE A 234 -4.95 -16.99 8.11
C ILE A 234 -6.23 -17.38 8.87
N ALA A 235 -7.30 -17.74 8.17
CA ALA A 235 -8.58 -18.10 8.77
C ALA A 235 -8.47 -19.28 9.76
N LYS A 236 -7.62 -20.26 9.45
CA LYS A 236 -7.35 -21.40 10.34
C LYS A 236 -6.64 -20.96 11.62
N ALA A 237 -5.65 -20.07 11.51
CA ALA A 237 -4.96 -19.52 12.68
C ALA A 237 -5.93 -18.72 13.58
N ASP A 238 -6.78 -17.89 12.98
CA ASP A 238 -7.79 -17.09 13.69
C ASP A 238 -8.84 -17.96 14.39
N ALA A 239 -9.29 -19.03 13.72
CA ALA A 239 -10.21 -20.00 14.30
C ALA A 239 -9.56 -20.77 15.46
N SER A 240 -8.29 -21.16 15.33
CA SER A 240 -7.54 -21.81 16.42
C SER A 240 -7.40 -20.90 17.64
N TYR A 241 -7.12 -19.61 17.44
CA TYR A 241 -7.08 -18.65 18.55
C TYR A 241 -8.46 -18.47 19.19
N THR A 242 -9.49 -18.26 18.38
CA THR A 242 -10.83 -17.94 18.88
C THR A 242 -11.47 -19.12 19.63
N ALA A 243 -11.25 -20.36 19.17
CA ALA A 243 -11.72 -21.56 19.85
C ALA A 243 -10.93 -21.90 21.13
N GLY A 244 -9.69 -21.41 21.26
CA GLY A 244 -8.75 -21.86 22.28
C GLY A 244 -7.91 -20.76 22.90
N LYS A 245 -8.48 -19.58 23.21
CA LYS A 245 -7.72 -18.41 23.71
C LYS A 245 -6.78 -18.73 24.88
N ALA A 246 -7.21 -19.57 25.82
CA ALA A 246 -6.41 -19.97 26.99
C ALA A 246 -5.17 -20.81 26.63
N GLN A 247 -5.15 -21.45 25.45
CA GLN A 247 -4.02 -22.23 24.95
C GLN A 247 -2.92 -21.32 24.35
N TRP A 248 -3.26 -20.08 24.01
CA TRP A 248 -2.32 -19.06 23.54
C TRP A 248 -1.73 -18.33 24.74
N SER A 249 -0.96 -19.06 25.55
CA SER A 249 -0.33 -18.59 26.77
C SER A 249 1.19 -18.48 26.64
N VAL A 250 1.84 -17.83 27.61
CA VAL A 250 3.30 -17.70 27.68
C VAL A 250 3.95 -19.09 27.56
N GLY A 251 4.99 -19.20 26.72
CA GLY A 251 5.67 -20.46 26.47
C GLY A 251 5.08 -21.31 25.33
N SER A 252 3.83 -21.05 24.91
CA SER A 252 3.21 -21.74 23.78
C SER A 252 3.93 -21.43 22.46
N PRO A 253 4.00 -22.39 21.51
CA PRO A 253 4.60 -22.16 20.19
C PRO A 253 3.99 -20.96 19.44
N GLN A 254 2.69 -20.74 19.64
CA GLN A 254 1.95 -19.68 19.00
C GLN A 254 2.35 -18.30 19.54
N VAL A 255 2.38 -18.12 20.86
CA VAL A 255 2.82 -16.86 21.49
C VAL A 255 4.28 -16.55 21.16
N LYS A 256 5.15 -17.57 21.15
CA LYS A 256 6.55 -17.43 20.72
C LYS A 256 6.69 -16.92 19.29
N ALA A 257 5.91 -17.47 18.35
CA ALA A 257 5.93 -17.03 16.96
C ALA A 257 5.47 -15.57 16.82
N VAL A 258 4.41 -15.18 17.54
CA VAL A 258 3.93 -13.79 17.56
C VAL A 258 5.00 -12.86 18.13
N ALA A 259 5.58 -13.19 19.29
CA ALA A 259 6.64 -12.41 19.93
C ALA A 259 7.86 -12.26 19.00
N GLN A 260 8.29 -13.33 18.33
CA GLN A 260 9.41 -13.32 17.38
C GLN A 260 9.21 -12.34 16.22
N VAL A 261 8.02 -12.31 15.61
CA VAL A 261 7.76 -11.45 14.43
C VAL A 261 7.52 -10.00 14.84
N THR A 262 6.76 -9.80 15.93
CA THR A 262 6.33 -8.46 16.36
C THR A 262 7.43 -7.73 17.12
N GLY A 263 8.23 -8.45 17.92
CA GLY A 263 9.16 -7.89 18.90
C GLY A 263 8.53 -7.66 20.27
N ALA A 264 7.26 -8.05 20.47
CA ALA A 264 6.61 -8.01 21.79
C ALA A 264 7.21 -9.05 22.75
N THR A 265 7.03 -8.86 24.06
CA THR A 265 7.35 -9.91 25.03
C THR A 265 6.26 -10.97 25.02
N GLU A 266 6.62 -12.24 25.26
CA GLU A 266 5.63 -13.33 25.33
C GLU A 266 4.53 -13.07 26.37
N ALA A 267 4.87 -12.37 27.46
CA ALA A 267 3.93 -12.03 28.52
C ALA A 267 2.82 -11.06 28.06
N ASP A 268 3.14 -10.17 27.12
CA ASP A 268 2.20 -9.14 26.66
C ASP A 268 1.29 -9.64 25.52
N VAL A 269 1.74 -10.63 24.75
CA VAL A 269 1.04 -11.11 23.54
C VAL A 269 -0.41 -11.53 23.81
N PRO A 270 -0.74 -12.37 24.81
CA PRO A 270 -2.13 -12.82 24.99
C PRO A 270 -3.09 -11.67 25.30
N ALA A 271 -2.66 -10.70 26.12
CA ALA A 271 -3.44 -9.53 26.47
C ALA A 271 -3.63 -8.61 25.26
N ALA A 272 -2.57 -8.35 24.49
CA ALA A 272 -2.64 -7.54 23.28
C ALA A 272 -3.56 -8.18 22.22
N MET A 273 -3.43 -9.49 21.98
CA MET A 273 -4.30 -10.21 21.03
C MET A 273 -5.78 -10.16 21.41
N ALA A 274 -6.09 -10.17 22.72
CA ALA A 274 -7.47 -10.15 23.20
C ALA A 274 -8.21 -8.84 22.91
N LEU A 275 -7.48 -7.77 22.57
CA LEU A 275 -8.05 -6.46 22.23
C LEU A 275 -8.68 -6.43 20.82
N TYR A 276 -8.20 -7.31 19.94
CA TYR A 276 -8.68 -7.43 18.56
C TYR A 276 -9.87 -8.39 18.47
N ARG A 277 -10.67 -8.24 17.40
CA ARG A 277 -11.67 -9.23 16.97
C ARG A 277 -11.32 -9.78 15.60
N PHE A 278 -11.07 -11.08 15.53
CA PHE A 278 -10.80 -11.78 14.28
C PHE A 278 -12.11 -12.18 13.58
N VAL A 279 -12.24 -11.87 12.30
CA VAL A 279 -13.49 -12.00 11.55
C VAL A 279 -13.56 -13.36 10.85
N PRO A 280 -14.54 -14.23 11.18
CA PRO A 280 -14.64 -15.56 10.58
C PRO A 280 -15.02 -15.49 9.08
N PRO A 281 -14.67 -16.49 8.26
CA PRO A 281 -14.89 -16.47 6.81
C PRO A 281 -16.34 -16.18 6.37
N ALA A 282 -17.32 -16.72 7.08
CA ALA A 282 -18.74 -16.48 6.77
C ALA A 282 -19.13 -15.00 6.95
N GLU A 283 -18.55 -14.33 7.95
CA GLU A 283 -18.81 -12.92 8.20
C GLU A 283 -18.02 -12.00 7.26
N GLN A 284 -16.79 -12.40 6.87
CA GLN A 284 -16.00 -11.70 5.83
C GLN A 284 -16.83 -11.48 4.57
N ALA A 285 -17.51 -12.53 4.08
CA ALA A 285 -18.31 -12.52 2.86
C ALA A 285 -19.67 -11.82 3.01
N SER A 286 -20.04 -11.38 4.22
CA SER A 286 -21.31 -10.72 4.50
C SER A 286 -21.24 -9.20 4.27
N ALA A 287 -22.40 -8.54 4.25
CA ALA A 287 -22.48 -7.07 4.16
C ALA A 287 -21.84 -6.35 5.37
N THR A 288 -21.57 -7.06 6.47
CA THR A 288 -20.82 -6.49 7.60
C THR A 288 -19.40 -6.09 7.22
N TRP A 289 -18.77 -6.81 6.28
CA TRP A 289 -17.37 -6.57 5.88
C TRP A 289 -17.20 -6.42 4.37
N LEU A 290 -16.73 -7.47 3.68
CA LEU A 290 -16.31 -7.41 2.27
C LEU A 290 -17.48 -7.64 1.30
N GLY A 291 -18.55 -8.28 1.76
CA GLY A 291 -19.77 -8.47 0.98
C GLY A 291 -20.61 -7.21 0.87
N GLY A 292 -21.65 -7.23 0.03
CA GLY A 292 -22.59 -6.11 -0.10
C GLY A 292 -22.12 -4.93 -0.96
N GLY A 293 -20.94 -5.02 -1.57
CA GLY A 293 -20.41 -4.01 -2.50
C GLY A 293 -20.24 -2.65 -1.81
N ALA A 294 -20.77 -1.58 -2.41
CA ALA A 294 -20.69 -0.23 -1.83
C ALA A 294 -21.42 -0.07 -0.48
N LYS A 295 -22.32 -1.01 -0.14
CA LYS A 295 -23.01 -1.05 1.15
C LYS A 295 -22.31 -1.94 2.18
N GLY A 296 -21.19 -2.58 1.82
CA GLY A 296 -20.38 -3.38 2.73
C GLY A 296 -19.69 -2.52 3.77
N GLY A 297 -19.63 -2.96 5.02
CA GLY A 297 -19.04 -2.18 6.12
C GLY A 297 -17.58 -1.80 5.88
N ALA A 298 -16.79 -2.67 5.23
CA ALA A 298 -15.40 -2.33 4.85
C ALA A 298 -15.37 -1.22 3.80
N ALA A 299 -16.20 -1.31 2.75
CA ALA A 299 -16.28 -0.30 1.69
C ALA A 299 -16.74 1.06 2.23
N GLN A 300 -17.75 1.08 3.11
CA GLN A 300 -18.24 2.29 3.76
C GLN A 300 -17.18 2.92 4.66
N SER A 301 -16.46 2.11 5.43
CA SER A 301 -15.38 2.57 6.30
C SER A 301 -14.21 3.16 5.50
N LEU A 302 -13.81 2.50 4.41
CA LEU A 302 -12.78 3.01 3.50
C LEU A 302 -13.21 4.31 2.81
N ALA A 303 -14.48 4.40 2.37
CA ALA A 303 -15.02 5.61 1.75
C ALA A 303 -15.07 6.78 2.74
N ALA A 304 -15.54 6.55 3.98
CA ALA A 304 -15.53 7.54 5.04
C ALA A 304 -14.10 8.01 5.36
N THR A 305 -13.16 7.07 5.44
CA THR A 305 -11.75 7.38 5.68
C THR A 305 -11.14 8.17 4.53
N ALA A 306 -11.43 7.83 3.27
CA ALA A 306 -10.95 8.56 2.11
C ALA A 306 -11.51 9.99 2.06
N ALA A 307 -12.83 10.16 2.23
CA ALA A 307 -13.47 11.48 2.28
C ALA A 307 -12.81 12.37 3.33
N PHE A 308 -12.52 11.78 4.47
CA PHE A 308 -11.85 12.46 5.56
C PHE A 308 -10.38 12.80 5.26
N LEU A 309 -9.59 11.88 4.71
CA LEU A 309 -8.19 12.16 4.33
C LEU A 309 -8.10 13.27 3.27
N LYS A 310 -9.14 13.42 2.43
CA LYS A 310 -9.25 14.52 1.47
C LYS A 310 -9.47 15.87 2.16
N THR A 311 -10.33 15.96 3.20
CA THR A 311 -10.52 17.23 3.94
C THR A 311 -9.24 17.68 4.64
N GLN A 312 -8.38 16.74 5.03
CA GLN A 312 -7.06 17.01 5.61
C GLN A 312 -5.99 17.37 4.57
N GLY A 313 -6.33 17.44 3.27
CA GLY A 313 -5.38 17.70 2.19
C GLY A 313 -4.30 16.62 2.03
N THR A 314 -4.48 15.46 2.67
CA THR A 314 -3.48 14.38 2.65
C THR A 314 -3.60 13.53 1.38
N ILE A 315 -4.79 13.47 0.79
CA ILE A 315 -5.02 12.93 -0.55
C ILE A 315 -5.70 13.99 -1.42
N GLY A 316 -5.33 14.03 -2.71
CA GLY A 316 -5.89 15.00 -3.65
C GLY A 316 -7.30 14.68 -4.13
N ASN A 317 -7.69 13.40 -4.14
CA ASN A 317 -8.98 12.92 -4.64
C ASN A 317 -9.46 11.71 -3.84
N VAL A 318 -10.78 11.48 -3.81
CA VAL A 318 -11.39 10.22 -3.36
C VAL A 318 -11.73 9.41 -4.61
N LEU A 319 -11.34 8.14 -4.66
CA LEU A 319 -11.76 7.29 -5.78
C LEU A 319 -13.30 7.16 -5.78
N PRO A 320 -13.98 7.39 -6.91
CA PRO A 320 -15.36 6.95 -7.03
C PRO A 320 -15.41 5.42 -6.88
N THR A 321 -16.53 4.89 -6.39
CA THR A 321 -16.76 3.46 -6.10
C THR A 321 -16.62 2.52 -7.31
N ARG A 322 -16.28 3.05 -8.49
CA ARG A 322 -15.90 2.30 -9.69
C ARG A 322 -14.82 3.09 -10.49
N PRO A 323 -13.68 2.49 -10.85
CA PRO A 323 -12.74 3.12 -11.78
C PRO A 323 -13.45 3.33 -13.13
N ARG A 324 -13.38 4.54 -13.70
CA ARG A 324 -13.85 4.77 -15.07
C ARG A 324 -12.88 4.08 -16.04
N PRO A 325 -13.35 3.26 -16.99
CA PRO A 325 -12.50 2.71 -18.03
C PRO A 325 -11.94 3.84 -18.90
N TRP A 326 -10.73 3.66 -19.43
CA TRP A 326 -10.11 4.62 -20.34
C TRP A 326 -10.99 4.81 -21.59
N PRO A 327 -11.25 6.06 -22.04
CA PRO A 327 -12.02 6.30 -23.26
C PRO A 327 -11.40 5.57 -24.46
N ARG A 328 -12.16 4.73 -25.14
CA ARG A 328 -11.73 4.13 -26.41
C ARG A 328 -12.16 5.05 -27.55
N PRO A 329 -11.29 5.36 -28.51
CA PRO A 329 -11.73 6.08 -29.71
C PRO A 329 -12.61 5.16 -30.56
N ASP A 330 -13.73 5.70 -31.05
CA ASP A 330 -14.66 4.99 -31.95
C ASP A 330 -14.03 4.68 -33.32
N ARG A 331 -12.85 5.24 -33.61
CA ARG A 331 -12.09 5.02 -34.84
C ARG A 331 -10.59 5.18 -34.60
N PRO A 332 -9.71 4.32 -35.17
CA PRO A 332 -8.27 4.57 -35.12
C PRO A 332 -7.94 5.94 -35.75
N PRO A 333 -6.90 6.65 -35.26
CA PRO A 333 -6.54 7.95 -35.78
C PRO A 333 -6.36 7.90 -37.31
N ARG A 334 -7.04 8.80 -38.03
CA ARG A 334 -6.88 8.89 -39.48
C ARG A 334 -5.47 9.35 -39.81
N GLY A 335 -4.71 8.49 -40.48
CA GLY A 335 -3.56 8.84 -41.32
C GLY A 335 -2.40 9.53 -40.62
N ARG A 336 -1.42 8.72 -40.16
CA ARG A 336 0.05 8.92 -40.27
C ARG A 336 0.73 7.98 -39.27
N THR A 337 1.22 6.84 -39.75
CA THR A 337 1.84 5.74 -38.98
C THR A 337 3.24 6.04 -38.43
N HIS A 338 3.69 7.31 -38.46
CA HIS A 338 5.05 7.72 -38.09
C HIS A 338 5.12 9.10 -37.43
N MET A 339 4.22 9.42 -36.50
CA MET A 339 4.40 10.63 -35.68
C MET A 339 5.16 10.30 -34.41
N GLN A 340 6.40 10.81 -34.30
CA GLN A 340 7.13 10.87 -33.04
C GLN A 340 6.75 12.17 -32.32
N GLY A 341 6.40 12.09 -31.04
CA GLY A 341 5.91 13.26 -30.30
C GLY A 341 4.78 12.96 -29.31
N LEU A 342 4.27 14.01 -28.68
CA LEU A 342 3.14 13.97 -27.75
C LEU A 342 1.97 14.75 -28.34
N ARG A 343 0.82 14.09 -28.49
CA ARG A 343 -0.42 14.71 -28.97
C ARG A 343 -1.52 14.54 -27.95
N ILE A 344 -2.24 15.63 -27.69
CA ILE A 344 -3.35 15.72 -26.75
C ILE A 344 -4.53 16.27 -27.54
N GLU A 345 -5.64 15.53 -27.56
CA GLU A 345 -6.83 15.87 -28.35
C GLU A 345 -8.03 16.00 -27.42
N ASN A 346 -8.60 17.21 -27.35
CA ASN A 346 -9.80 17.54 -26.58
C ASN A 346 -9.78 17.00 -25.14
N VAL A 347 -8.62 17.00 -24.48
CA VAL A 347 -8.52 16.38 -23.16
C VAL A 347 -9.26 17.23 -22.13
N GLY A 348 -10.25 16.61 -21.50
CA GLY A 348 -10.99 17.14 -20.36
C GLY A 348 -10.74 16.28 -19.13
N VAL A 349 -10.54 16.91 -17.98
CA VAL A 349 -10.50 16.22 -16.69
C VAL A 349 -11.41 16.97 -15.73
N THR A 350 -12.42 16.26 -15.26
CA THR A 350 -13.40 16.75 -14.32
C THR A 350 -13.36 15.89 -13.07
N TYR A 351 -13.10 16.51 -11.93
CA TYR A 351 -13.23 15.88 -10.63
C TYR A 351 -14.65 16.06 -10.13
N ALA A 352 -15.26 14.98 -9.64
CA ALA A 352 -16.55 15.10 -8.97
C ALA A 352 -16.37 15.95 -7.70
N GLY A 353 -17.06 17.09 -7.62
CA GLY A 353 -17.01 17.95 -6.45
C GLY A 353 -18.03 17.54 -5.39
N ASP A 354 -17.75 17.93 -4.14
CA ASP A 354 -18.43 17.39 -2.95
C ASP A 354 -19.90 17.85 -2.81
N ASN A 355 -20.32 18.88 -3.57
CA ASN A 355 -21.70 19.42 -3.57
C ASN A 355 -22.53 18.99 -4.80
N GLY A 356 -22.08 17.99 -5.55
CA GLY A 356 -22.64 17.63 -6.86
C GLY A 356 -22.29 18.65 -7.96
N GLN A 357 -21.40 19.60 -7.67
CA GLN A 357 -20.83 20.54 -8.63
C GLN A 357 -19.46 20.03 -9.04
N ASP A 358 -19.35 19.58 -10.28
CA ASP A 358 -18.13 19.11 -10.89
C ASP A 358 -17.05 20.20 -10.96
N VAL A 359 -15.82 19.86 -10.57
CA VAL A 359 -14.65 20.74 -10.67
C VAL A 359 -13.88 20.40 -11.93
N VAL A 360 -13.95 21.28 -12.92
CA VAL A 360 -13.22 21.14 -14.17
C VAL A 360 -11.76 21.52 -13.94
N ALA A 361 -10.86 20.54 -13.98
CA ALA A 361 -9.43 20.74 -13.84
C ALA A 361 -8.72 20.97 -15.18
N LEU A 362 -9.22 20.34 -16.25
CA LEU A 362 -8.81 20.58 -17.63
C LEU A 362 -10.05 20.64 -18.52
N GLN A 363 -10.09 21.60 -19.43
CA GLN A 363 -11.18 21.78 -20.37
C GLN A 363 -10.62 21.89 -21.79
N LYS A 364 -10.97 20.92 -22.65
CA LYS A 364 -10.64 20.91 -24.09
C LYS A 364 -9.18 21.28 -24.37
N VAL A 365 -8.27 20.54 -23.77
CA VAL A 365 -6.84 20.75 -24.01
C VAL A 365 -6.45 20.07 -25.32
N ASP A 366 -5.98 20.89 -26.27
CA ASP A 366 -5.40 20.45 -27.54
C ASP A 366 -3.95 20.91 -27.62
N LEU A 367 -3.02 19.97 -27.66
CA LEU A 367 -1.59 20.24 -27.71
C LEU A 367 -0.91 19.24 -28.64
N ASP A 368 0.07 19.69 -29.40
CA ASP A 368 0.87 18.86 -30.29
C ASP A 368 2.33 19.27 -30.13
N PHE A 369 3.18 18.31 -29.74
CA PHE A 369 4.59 18.50 -29.50
C PHE A 369 5.40 17.50 -30.32
N ALA A 370 6.37 18.02 -31.07
CA ALA A 370 7.27 17.19 -31.84
C ALA A 370 8.31 16.49 -30.95
N ALA A 371 8.88 15.39 -31.44
CA ALA A 371 9.99 14.73 -30.74
C ALA A 371 11.21 15.67 -30.62
N GLY A 372 11.81 15.70 -29.43
CA GLY A 372 12.98 16.53 -29.14
C GLY A 372 12.66 17.93 -28.62
N GLU A 373 11.39 18.31 -28.52
CA GLU A 373 11.00 19.59 -27.93
C GLU A 373 11.13 19.59 -26.40
N PHE A 374 11.60 20.72 -25.86
CA PHE A 374 11.59 21.00 -24.43
C PHE A 374 10.51 22.03 -24.12
N VAL A 375 9.48 21.59 -23.38
CA VAL A 375 8.28 22.39 -23.12
C VAL A 375 8.15 22.64 -21.62
N VAL A 376 7.88 23.89 -21.25
CA VAL A 376 7.66 24.29 -19.85
C VAL A 376 6.22 24.77 -19.68
N ALA A 377 5.46 24.10 -18.81
CA ALA A 377 4.11 24.51 -18.44
C ALA A 377 4.13 25.46 -17.25
N VAL A 378 3.73 26.71 -17.45
CA VAL A 378 3.68 27.76 -16.42
C VAL A 378 2.23 28.15 -16.14
N GLY A 379 1.89 28.37 -14.87
CA GLY A 379 0.57 28.85 -14.47
C GLY A 379 0.38 28.85 -12.96
N ALA A 380 -0.66 29.54 -12.47
CA ALA A 380 -0.97 29.65 -11.04
C ALA A 380 -1.18 28.27 -10.37
N SER A 381 -1.07 28.21 -9.03
CA SER A 381 -1.42 26.99 -8.30
C SER A 381 -2.88 26.61 -8.61
N GLY A 382 -3.15 25.31 -8.80
CA GLY A 382 -4.49 24.80 -9.11
C GLY A 382 -4.93 24.88 -10.59
N CYS A 383 -4.15 25.46 -11.50
CA CYS A 383 -4.54 25.59 -12.92
C CYS A 383 -4.47 24.29 -13.76
N GLY A 384 -4.42 23.11 -13.13
CA GLY A 384 -4.43 21.82 -13.84
C GLY A 384 -3.08 21.27 -14.33
N LYS A 385 -1.93 21.91 -14.05
CA LYS A 385 -0.59 21.43 -14.49
C LYS A 385 -0.31 19.99 -14.07
N THR A 386 -0.45 19.70 -12.78
CA THR A 386 -0.21 18.35 -12.26
C THR A 386 -1.20 17.35 -12.85
N THR A 387 -2.47 17.75 -13.00
CA THR A 387 -3.50 16.93 -13.66
C THR A 387 -3.10 16.57 -15.09
N LEU A 388 -2.66 17.56 -15.88
CA LEU A 388 -2.23 17.35 -17.26
C LEU A 388 -1.01 16.42 -17.33
N LEU A 389 0.02 16.67 -16.52
CA LEU A 389 1.22 15.83 -16.47
C LEU A 389 0.92 14.40 -16.01
N SER A 390 0.03 14.22 -15.02
CA SER A 390 -0.42 12.91 -14.55
C SER A 390 -1.23 12.15 -15.61
N SER A 391 -2.04 12.85 -16.40
CA SER A 391 -2.76 12.25 -17.53
C SER A 391 -1.82 11.85 -18.67
N ILE A 392 -0.84 12.69 -19.00
CA ILE A 392 0.21 12.35 -19.99
C ILE A 392 1.01 11.13 -19.54
N ALA A 393 1.37 11.06 -18.26
CA ALA A 393 2.09 9.92 -17.68
C ALA A 393 1.26 8.63 -17.67
N GLY A 394 -0.06 8.72 -17.83
CA GLY A 394 -0.99 7.60 -17.77
C GLY A 394 -1.42 7.21 -16.35
N PHE A 395 -1.11 8.02 -15.34
CA PHE A 395 -1.56 7.81 -13.96
C PHE A 395 -3.03 8.18 -13.75
N MET A 396 -3.59 8.99 -14.64
CA MET A 396 -4.97 9.47 -14.56
C MET A 396 -5.64 9.42 -15.93
N SER A 397 -6.78 8.75 -16.02
CA SER A 397 -7.60 8.78 -17.23
C SER A 397 -8.26 10.14 -17.43
N PRO A 398 -8.17 10.73 -18.62
CA PRO A 398 -9.05 11.82 -19.02
C PRO A 398 -10.53 11.44 -18.85
N SER A 399 -11.35 12.42 -18.49
CA SER A 399 -12.81 12.31 -18.53
C SER A 399 -13.31 12.32 -19.98
N GLU A 400 -12.64 13.08 -20.84
CA GLU A 400 -12.90 13.25 -22.27
C GLU A 400 -11.58 13.39 -23.02
N GLY A 401 -11.59 13.09 -24.32
CA GLY A 401 -10.43 13.24 -25.19
C GLY A 401 -9.40 12.12 -25.07
N TYR A 402 -8.28 12.31 -25.77
CA TYR A 402 -7.25 11.28 -25.96
C TYR A 402 -5.84 11.86 -25.85
N ILE A 403 -4.91 11.05 -25.36
CA ILE A 403 -3.48 11.37 -25.33
C ILE A 403 -2.74 10.29 -26.12
N PHE A 404 -1.83 10.71 -26.98
CA PHE A 404 -0.99 9.84 -27.79
C PHE A 404 0.48 10.18 -27.58
N VAL A 405 1.31 9.16 -27.38
CA VAL A 405 2.78 9.28 -27.36
C VAL A 405 3.32 8.40 -28.47
N ASN A 406 4.09 8.99 -29.38
CA ASN A 406 4.64 8.32 -30.55
C ASN A 406 3.58 7.55 -31.36
N GLY A 407 2.41 8.17 -31.53
CA GLY A 407 1.26 7.60 -32.23
C GLY A 407 0.52 6.48 -31.48
N ARG A 408 0.98 6.08 -30.29
CA ARG A 408 0.28 5.11 -29.43
C ARG A 408 -0.56 5.83 -28.40
N GLN A 409 -1.82 5.43 -28.28
CA GLN A 409 -2.70 5.97 -27.26
C GLN A 409 -2.15 5.59 -25.88
N VAL A 410 -2.15 6.56 -24.97
CA VAL A 410 -1.92 6.31 -23.54
C VAL A 410 -3.18 5.66 -23.00
N ASP A 411 -3.07 4.47 -22.43
CA ASP A 411 -4.15 3.73 -21.75
C ASP A 411 -3.79 3.39 -20.28
N GLY A 412 -2.61 3.84 -19.85
CA GLY A 412 -2.05 3.65 -18.52
C GLY A 412 -0.57 4.05 -18.47
N PRO A 413 0.11 3.83 -17.33
CA PRO A 413 1.54 4.09 -17.18
C PRO A 413 2.37 3.15 -18.07
N GLY A 414 3.46 3.66 -18.64
CA GLY A 414 4.28 2.90 -19.60
C GLY A 414 5.76 3.26 -19.53
N ALA A 415 6.62 2.29 -19.89
CA ALA A 415 8.08 2.44 -19.85
C ALA A 415 8.62 3.42 -20.92
N ASP A 416 7.77 3.85 -21.85
CA ASP A 416 8.02 4.84 -22.89
C ASP A 416 7.90 6.29 -22.38
N ARG A 417 7.58 6.48 -21.10
CA ARG A 417 7.44 7.80 -20.44
C ARG A 417 8.19 7.82 -19.11
N GLY A 418 9.08 8.80 -18.94
CA GLY A 418 9.75 9.07 -17.66
C GLY A 418 9.06 10.19 -16.89
N VAL A 419 8.92 10.03 -15.57
CA VAL A 419 8.39 11.08 -14.68
C VAL A 419 9.40 11.37 -13.58
N VAL A 420 9.74 12.64 -13.40
CA VAL A 420 10.63 13.10 -12.34
C VAL A 420 9.81 13.92 -11.34
N PHE A 421 9.81 13.48 -10.08
CA PHE A 421 9.08 14.15 -8.99
C PHE A 421 10.01 15.12 -8.24
N GLN A 422 9.43 16.12 -7.57
CA GLN A 422 10.18 17.03 -6.70
C GLN A 422 10.87 16.32 -5.53
N LYS A 423 10.31 15.18 -5.06
CA LYS A 423 10.97 14.28 -4.10
C LYS A 423 11.60 13.12 -4.86
N HIS A 424 12.81 12.73 -4.47
CA HIS A 424 13.54 11.64 -5.12
C HIS A 424 12.72 10.33 -5.12
N ALA A 425 12.46 9.78 -6.31
CA ALA A 425 11.88 8.44 -6.49
C ALA A 425 12.97 7.35 -6.44
N LEU A 426 13.95 7.51 -5.55
CA LEU A 426 15.06 6.57 -5.38
C LEU A 426 14.67 5.52 -4.35
N MET A 427 15.14 4.28 -4.55
CA MET A 427 14.99 3.20 -3.59
C MET A 427 16.11 3.31 -2.53
N PRO A 428 15.82 3.71 -1.29
CA PRO A 428 16.84 4.02 -0.28
C PRO A 428 17.63 2.78 0.18
N TRP A 429 17.09 1.58 -0.05
CA TRP A 429 17.75 0.30 0.26
C TRP A 429 18.64 -0.23 -0.87
N LEU A 430 18.68 0.43 -2.03
CA LEU A 430 19.60 0.11 -3.12
C LEU A 430 20.78 1.09 -3.12
N ASN A 431 21.93 0.63 -3.60
CA ASN A 431 23.03 1.54 -3.92
C ASN A 431 22.74 2.31 -5.22
N VAL A 432 23.62 3.24 -5.59
CA VAL A 432 23.46 4.10 -6.78
C VAL A 432 23.32 3.27 -8.07
N ILE A 433 24.20 2.31 -8.31
CA ILE A 433 24.19 1.51 -9.54
C ILE A 433 22.95 0.61 -9.62
N ASP A 434 22.50 0.05 -8.50
CA ASP A 434 21.31 -0.79 -8.43
C ASP A 434 20.03 0.04 -8.60
N ASN A 435 20.02 1.30 -8.16
CA ASN A 435 18.94 2.27 -8.43
C ASN A 435 18.82 2.54 -9.94
N VAL A 436 19.94 2.86 -10.61
CA VAL A 436 19.95 3.17 -12.05
C VAL A 436 19.66 1.92 -12.90
N ALA A 437 20.19 0.75 -12.50
CA ALA A 437 19.96 -0.52 -13.19
C ALA A 437 18.56 -1.09 -12.99
N PHE A 438 17.74 -0.49 -12.12
CA PHE A 438 16.47 -1.07 -11.70
C PHE A 438 15.48 -1.29 -12.84
N GLY A 439 15.31 -0.30 -13.73
CA GLY A 439 14.41 -0.44 -14.88
C GLY A 439 14.80 -1.60 -15.79
N LEU A 440 16.10 -1.81 -16.01
CA LEU A 440 16.64 -2.92 -16.79
C LEU A 440 16.46 -4.27 -16.07
N LYS A 441 16.59 -4.30 -14.74
CA LYS A 441 16.25 -5.49 -13.93
C LYS A 441 14.78 -5.88 -14.12
N MET A 442 13.85 -4.92 -14.14
CA MET A 442 12.43 -5.19 -14.36
C MET A 442 12.14 -5.70 -15.79
N ARG A 443 12.97 -5.33 -16.76
CA ARG A 443 12.92 -5.88 -18.14
C ARG A 443 13.58 -7.25 -18.30
N GLY A 444 14.07 -7.85 -17.21
CA GLY A 444 14.72 -9.17 -17.25
C GLY A 444 16.17 -9.15 -17.73
N VAL A 445 16.79 -7.97 -17.87
CA VAL A 445 18.18 -7.85 -18.32
C VAL A 445 19.13 -8.43 -17.27
N GLY A 446 20.09 -9.24 -17.73
CA GLY A 446 21.08 -9.92 -16.89
C GLY A 446 21.90 -8.93 -16.06
N LYS A 447 22.34 -9.34 -14.87
CA LYS A 447 23.04 -8.45 -13.92
C LYS A 447 24.26 -7.78 -14.53
N ALA A 448 25.12 -8.53 -15.23
CA ALA A 448 26.32 -7.96 -15.84
C ALA A 448 25.98 -6.90 -16.89
N GLU A 449 25.05 -7.21 -17.80
CA GLU A 449 24.62 -6.32 -18.87
C GLU A 449 23.95 -5.04 -18.34
N ARG A 450 23.02 -5.17 -17.38
CA ARG A 450 22.35 -3.99 -16.82
C ARG A 450 23.26 -3.11 -15.98
N HIS A 451 24.24 -3.69 -15.26
CA HIS A 451 25.21 -2.90 -14.51
C HIS A 451 26.16 -2.16 -15.47
N ALA A 452 26.57 -2.80 -16.57
CA ALA A 452 27.38 -2.15 -17.60
C ALA A 452 26.64 -0.95 -18.21
N GLU A 453 25.35 -1.10 -18.52
CA GLU A 453 24.54 -0.01 -19.07
C GLU A 453 24.26 1.09 -18.04
N ALA A 454 23.88 0.72 -16.81
CA ALA A 454 23.68 1.67 -15.73
C ALA A 454 24.95 2.47 -15.41
N MET A 455 26.13 1.84 -15.52
CA MET A 455 27.40 2.51 -15.24
C MET A 455 27.70 3.61 -16.26
N LYS A 456 27.25 3.47 -17.51
CA LYS A 456 27.37 4.55 -18.51
C LYS A 456 26.59 5.79 -18.08
N GLN A 457 25.37 5.59 -17.55
CA GLN A 457 24.52 6.70 -17.07
C GLN A 457 25.09 7.32 -15.78
N VAL A 458 25.57 6.50 -14.85
CA VAL A 458 26.24 6.97 -13.62
C VAL A 458 27.50 7.78 -13.94
N ARG A 459 28.28 7.38 -14.96
CA ARG A 459 29.43 8.14 -15.46
C ARG A 459 29.03 9.47 -16.08
N ALA A 460 27.96 9.48 -16.89
CA ALA A 460 27.48 10.69 -17.55
C ALA A 460 27.11 11.81 -16.55
N VAL A 461 26.71 11.46 -15.33
CA VAL A 461 26.39 12.42 -14.26
C VAL A 461 27.52 12.60 -13.23
N GLY A 462 28.72 12.04 -13.46
CA GLY A 462 29.88 12.21 -12.59
C GLY A 462 29.84 11.45 -11.26
N LEU A 463 28.97 10.43 -11.13
CA LEU A 463 28.77 9.69 -9.88
C LEU A 463 29.49 8.32 -9.83
N GLU A 464 30.43 8.06 -10.74
CA GLU A 464 31.16 6.78 -10.85
C GLU A 464 31.76 6.31 -9.52
N ARG A 465 32.43 7.21 -8.80
CA ARG A 465 33.06 6.91 -7.51
C ARG A 465 32.08 6.52 -6.40
N TYR A 466 30.79 6.79 -6.60
CA TYR A 466 29.73 6.51 -5.63
C TYR A 466 28.80 5.38 -6.09
N ALA A 467 29.11 4.70 -7.21
CA ALA A 467 28.23 3.70 -7.82
C ALA A 467 27.76 2.61 -6.84
N THR A 468 28.60 2.20 -5.90
CA THR A 468 28.29 1.15 -4.91
C THR A 468 27.83 1.68 -3.55
N GLN A 469 27.76 3.01 -3.38
CA GLN A 469 27.30 3.62 -2.12
C GLN A 469 25.78 3.68 -2.04
N ALA A 470 25.26 3.72 -0.82
CA ALA A 470 23.83 3.93 -0.61
C ALA A 470 23.42 5.33 -1.06
N VAL A 471 22.22 5.49 -1.64
CA VAL A 471 21.76 6.78 -2.18
C VAL A 471 21.71 7.91 -1.15
N TYR A 472 21.51 7.62 0.14
CA TYR A 472 21.54 8.62 1.20
C TYR A 472 22.95 9.07 1.61
N GLN A 473 24.00 8.41 1.10
CA GLN A 473 25.40 8.79 1.29
C GLN A 473 25.88 9.75 0.21
N LEU A 474 25.08 9.95 -0.86
CA LEU A 474 25.28 11.02 -1.81
C LEU A 474 24.93 12.34 -1.10
N SER A 475 25.96 12.98 -0.55
CA SER A 475 25.84 14.35 -0.04
C SER A 475 25.62 15.29 -1.22
N GLY A 476 24.47 15.97 -1.19
CA GLY A 476 24.25 17.22 -1.91
C GLY A 476 24.48 18.38 -0.95
#